data_AF-A0A0F9Q0H7-F1
#
_entry.id   AF-A0A0F9Q0H7-F1
#
_cell.length_a   1.000
_cell.length_b   1.000
_cell.length_c   1.000
_cell.angle_alpha   90.00
_cell.angle_beta   90.00
_cell.angle_gamma   90.00
#
_symmetry.space_group_name_H-M   'P 1'
#
loop_
_entity.id
_entity.type
_entity.pdbx_description
1 polymer ?
#
loop_
_entity_poly.entity_id
_entity_poly.type
_entity_poly.pdbx_seq_one_letter_code
_entity_poly.pdbx_strand_id
1 'polypeptide(L)'
;MAKPDKQVDTLKVPPHSIEAEQSVLGGLMLDNQAFDRVAELVVSQDFYTRTHKLIFEAMTALAEIGDPIDLITISESLEKNN
;
A
#
# COMPACT_ATOMS: atom_id res chain seq x y z
N MET A 1 -1.67 47.84 -15.37
CA MET A 1 -2.28 46.50 -15.54
C MET A 1 -1.59 45.55 -14.58
N ALA A 2 -2.13 45.39 -13.37
CA ALA A 2 -1.68 44.35 -12.43
C ALA A 2 -2.40 43.05 -12.80
N LYS A 3 -1.66 42.01 -13.15
CA LYS A 3 -2.23 40.66 -13.32
C LYS A 3 -2.45 40.09 -11.92
N PRO A 4 -3.67 39.61 -11.58
CA PRO A 4 -3.92 39.06 -10.26
C PRO A 4 -3.20 37.72 -10.11
N ASP A 5 -2.86 37.44 -8.86
CA ASP A 5 -1.94 36.45 -8.36
C ASP A 5 -2.09 35.03 -8.95
N LYS A 6 -0.93 34.44 -9.25
CA LYS A 6 -0.77 33.01 -9.47
C LYS A 6 -1.03 32.27 -8.16
N GLN A 7 -1.62 31.08 -8.30
CA GLN A 7 -1.62 29.98 -7.33
C GLN A 7 -2.59 30.18 -6.16
N VAL A 8 -3.85 29.87 -6.44
CA VAL A 8 -4.73 29.28 -5.43
C VAL A 8 -4.05 28.03 -4.89
N ASP A 9 -3.83 28.01 -3.57
CA ASP A 9 -3.33 26.89 -2.78
C ASP A 9 -3.86 25.55 -3.32
N THR A 10 -2.98 24.82 -4.00
CA THR A 10 -3.18 23.39 -4.20
C THR A 10 -3.22 22.79 -2.82
N LEU A 11 -4.38 22.29 -2.40
CA LEU A 11 -4.58 21.42 -1.23
C LEU A 11 -3.29 20.65 -0.95
N LYS A 12 -2.68 20.88 0.21
CA LYS A 12 -1.34 20.42 0.59
C LYS A 12 -1.33 18.89 0.71
N VAL A 13 -1.35 18.20 -0.42
CA VAL A 13 -1.28 16.74 -0.51
C VAL A 13 0.11 16.33 -0.01
N PRO A 14 0.20 15.44 1.00
CA PRO A 14 1.48 14.96 1.45
C PRO A 14 2.23 14.28 0.29
N PRO A 15 3.57 14.40 0.23
CA PRO A 15 4.36 13.74 -0.79
C PRO A 15 4.14 12.23 -0.71
N HIS A 16 3.80 11.62 -1.83
CA HIS A 16 3.57 10.18 -1.97
C HIS A 16 4.23 9.66 -3.24
N SER A 17 4.51 8.36 -3.29
CA SER A 17 5.03 7.69 -4.49
C SER A 17 4.29 6.38 -4.72
N ILE A 18 3.42 6.36 -5.72
CA ILE A 18 2.66 5.17 -6.11
C ILE A 18 3.60 4.04 -6.56
N GLU A 19 4.68 4.37 -7.26
CA GLU A 19 5.67 3.41 -7.72
C GLU A 19 6.42 2.75 -6.55
N ALA A 20 6.72 3.52 -5.49
CA ALA A 20 7.34 2.97 -4.28
C ALA A 20 6.39 2.01 -3.56
N GLU A 21 5.11 2.38 -3.43
CA GLU A 21 4.08 1.51 -2.85
C GLU A 21 3.95 0.20 -3.63
N GLN A 22 3.87 0.28 -4.97
CA GLN A 22 3.82 -0.91 -5.84
C GLN A 22 5.07 -1.77 -5.69
N SER A 23 6.25 -1.15 -5.57
CA SER A 23 7.51 -1.87 -5.38
C SER A 23 7.55 -2.63 -4.05
N VAL A 24 7.01 -2.06 -2.97
CA VAL A 24 6.91 -2.74 -1.68
C VAL A 24 5.95 -3.94 -1.78
N LEU A 25 4.73 -3.72 -2.29
CA LEU A 25 3.73 -4.78 -2.41
C LEU A 25 4.23 -5.92 -3.32
N GLY A 26 4.75 -5.59 -4.49
CA GLY A 26 5.31 -6.57 -5.42
C GLY A 26 6.54 -7.28 -4.86
N GLY A 27 7.42 -6.55 -4.17
CA GLY A 27 8.60 -7.13 -3.52
C GLY A 27 8.24 -8.16 -2.46
N LEU A 28 7.23 -7.88 -1.63
CA LEU A 28 6.72 -8.81 -0.63
C LEU A 28 6.04 -10.04 -1.24
N MET A 29 5.38 -9.89 -2.40
CA MET A 29 4.83 -11.03 -3.15
C MET A 29 5.93 -11.93 -3.74
N LEU A 30 7.12 -11.37 -4.02
CA LEU A 30 8.27 -12.13 -4.52
C LEU A 30 9.09 -12.76 -3.39
N ASP A 31 9.22 -12.08 -2.25
CA ASP A 31 9.94 -12.55 -1.07
C ASP A 31 9.06 -12.41 0.18
N ASN A 32 8.25 -13.43 0.44
CA ASN A 32 7.38 -13.47 1.63
C ASN A 32 8.18 -13.46 2.95
N GLN A 33 9.44 -13.92 2.95
CA GLN A 33 10.29 -13.90 4.15
C GLN A 33 10.76 -12.50 4.53
N ALA A 34 10.57 -11.51 3.65
CA ALA A 34 10.77 -10.11 3.96
C ALA A 34 9.60 -9.48 4.72
N PHE A 35 8.43 -10.15 4.79
CA PHE A 35 7.22 -9.58 5.36
C PHE A 35 7.40 -9.13 6.80
N ASP A 36 7.89 -10.01 7.69
CA ASP A 36 8.08 -9.68 9.11
C ASP A 36 8.94 -8.43 9.30
N ARG A 37 10.05 -8.32 8.56
CA ARG A 37 10.96 -7.17 8.63
C ARG A 37 10.31 -5.88 8.14
N VAL A 38 9.45 -5.95 7.12
CA VAL A 38 8.75 -4.78 6.57
C VAL A 38 7.61 -4.37 7.50
N ALA A 39 6.86 -5.32 8.05
CA ALA A 39 5.74 -5.08 8.96
C ALA A 39 6.18 -4.42 10.29
N GLU A 40 7.46 -4.54 10.67
CA GLU A 40 8.03 -3.77 11.80
C GLU A 40 8.11 -2.26 11.53
N LEU A 41 8.15 -1.84 10.25
CA LEU A 41 8.42 -0.46 9.84
C LEU A 41 7.25 0.20 9.10
N VAL A 42 6.40 -0.60 8.45
CA VAL A 42 5.35 -0.14 7.56
C VAL A 42 4.02 -0.75 7.98
N VAL A 43 3.01 0.10 8.16
CA VAL A 43 1.62 -0.33 8.40
C VAL A 43 0.73 0.04 7.22
N SER A 44 -0.45 -0.58 7.11
CA SER A 44 -1.35 -0.34 5.97
C SER A 44 -1.75 1.14 5.83
N GLN A 45 -1.79 1.89 6.94
CA GLN A 45 -2.15 3.31 6.92
C GLN A 45 -1.10 4.21 6.26
N ASP A 46 0.15 3.75 6.12
CA ASP A 46 1.24 4.49 5.49
C ASP A 46 1.11 4.57 3.96
N PHE A 47 0.38 3.63 3.37
CA PHE A 47 0.08 3.65 1.93
C PHE A 47 -0.87 4.81 1.60
N TYR A 48 -0.65 5.52 0.51
CA TYR A 48 -1.48 6.66 0.14
C TYR A 48 -2.84 6.22 -0.42
N THR A 49 -2.86 5.21 -1.29
CA THR A 49 -4.10 4.78 -1.96
C THR A 49 -4.86 3.76 -1.12
N ARG A 50 -6.19 3.91 -1.07
CA ARG A 50 -7.06 2.93 -0.38
C ARG A 50 -6.83 1.51 -0.88
N THR A 51 -6.64 1.33 -2.19
CA THR A 51 -6.38 0.01 -2.78
C THR A 51 -5.13 -0.62 -2.19
N HIS A 52 -4.03 0.13 -2.09
CA HIS A 52 -2.79 -0.41 -1.52
C HIS A 52 -2.90 -0.68 -0.01
N LYS A 53 -3.68 0.12 0.74
CA LYS A 53 -3.99 -0.19 2.15
C LYS A 53 -4.64 -1.57 2.28
N LEU A 54 -5.69 -1.81 1.47
CA LEU A 54 -6.43 -3.07 1.49
C LEU A 54 -5.56 -4.27 1.09
N ILE A 55 -4.68 -4.09 0.11
CA ILE A 55 -3.74 -5.14 -0.28
C ILE A 55 -2.82 -5.46 0.90
N PHE A 56 -2.19 -4.46 1.53
CA PHE A 56 -1.29 -4.71 2.65
C PHE A 56 -2.01 -5.32 3.87
N GLU A 57 -3.26 -4.94 4.13
CA GLU A 57 -4.10 -5.55 5.16
C GLU A 57 -4.36 -7.04 4.87
N ALA A 58 -4.70 -7.38 3.62
CA ALA A 58 -4.86 -8.77 3.21
C ALA A 58 -3.55 -9.56 3.33
N MET A 59 -2.41 -8.97 2.95
CA MET A 59 -1.09 -9.57 3.13
C MET A 59 -0.80 -9.85 4.61
N THR A 60 -1.13 -8.91 5.49
CA THR A 60 -0.97 -9.05 6.94
C THR A 60 -1.81 -10.20 7.48
N ALA A 61 -3.09 -10.27 7.12
CA ALA A 61 -3.99 -11.33 7.56
C ALA A 61 -3.52 -12.72 7.09
N LEU A 62 -3.02 -12.82 5.85
CA LEU A 62 -2.44 -14.07 5.32
C LEU A 62 -1.16 -14.46 6.06
N ALA A 63 -0.28 -13.49 6.32
CA ALA A 63 0.95 -13.71 7.09
C ALA A 63 0.67 -14.25 8.51
N GLU A 64 -0.32 -13.68 9.20
CA GLU A 64 -0.71 -14.06 10.56
C GLU A 64 -1.18 -15.52 10.66
N ILE A 65 -1.83 -16.04 9.60
CA ILE A 65 -2.29 -17.43 9.54
C ILE A 65 -1.27 -18.37 8.86
N GLY A 66 -0.13 -17.84 8.43
CA GLY A 66 0.93 -18.60 7.77
C GLY A 66 0.64 -18.99 6.32
N ASP A 67 -0.33 -18.32 5.68
CA ASP A 67 -0.64 -18.55 4.27
C ASP A 67 0.31 -17.77 3.34
N PRO A 68 0.55 -18.27 2.11
CA PRO A 68 1.36 -17.56 1.13
C PRO A 68 0.82 -16.17 0.83
N ILE A 69 1.71 -15.22 0.64
CA ILE A 69 1.39 -13.84 0.27
C ILE A 69 1.72 -13.68 -1.22
N ASP A 70 0.82 -14.11 -2.09
CA ASP A 70 0.98 -14.03 -3.55
C ASP A 70 -0.30 -13.51 -4.22
N LEU A 71 -0.23 -13.26 -5.54
CA LEU A 71 -1.33 -12.66 -6.29
C LEU A 71 -2.64 -13.45 -6.15
N ILE A 72 -2.58 -14.78 -6.12
CA ILE A 72 -3.76 -15.64 -6.06
C ILE A 72 -4.38 -15.56 -4.66
N THR A 73 -3.59 -15.83 -3.62
CA THR A 73 -4.08 -15.86 -2.23
C THR A 73 -4.58 -14.50 -1.78
N ILE A 74 -3.90 -13.42 -2.19
CA ILE A 74 -4.34 -12.04 -1.90
C ILE A 74 -5.66 -11.74 -2.60
N SER A 75 -5.81 -12.13 -3.87
CA SER A 75 -7.07 -11.89 -4.60
C SER A 75 -8.24 -12.62 -3.95
N GLU A 76 -8.06 -13.89 -3.58
CA GLU A 76 -9.06 -14.68 -2.87
C GLU A 76 -9.41 -14.07 -1.49
N SER A 77 -8.40 -13.59 -0.76
CA SER A 77 -8.59 -12.92 0.53
C SER A 77 -9.41 -11.63 0.37
N LEU A 78 -9.12 -10.83 -0.66
CA LEU A 78 -9.86 -9.59 -0.94
C LEU A 78 -11.30 -9.87 -1.39
N GLU A 79 -11.56 -10.91 -2.16
CA GLU A 79 -12.92 -11.30 -2.56
C GLU A 79 -13.77 -11.75 -1.38
N LYS A 80 -13.19 -12.47 -0.41
CA LYS A 80 -13.90 -12.92 0.80
C LYS A 80 -14.29 -11.77 1.73
N ASN A 81 -13.56 -10.66 1.68
CA ASN A 81 -13.73 -9.50 2.56
C ASN A 81 -14.52 -8.35 1.91
N ASN A 82 -15.06 -8.54 0.69
CA ASN A 82 -15.99 -7.62 0.01
C ASN A 82 -17.41 -8.17 -0.02
#